data_AF-A0A2H3IFG7-F1
#
_entry.id   AF-A0A2H3IFG7-F1
#
_cell.length_a   1.000
_cell.length_b   1.000
_cell.length_c   1.000
_cell.angle_alpha   90.00
_cell.angle_beta   90.00
_cell.angle_gamma   90.00
#
_symmetry.space_group_name_H-M   'P 1'
#
loop_
_entity.id
_entity.type
_entity.pdbx_description
1 polymer ?
#
loop_
_entity_poly.entity_id
_entity_poly.type
_entity_poly.pdbx_seq_one_letter_code
_entity_poly.pdbx_strand_id
1 'polypeptide(L)'
;MLPPRMLPLPNTLIDQEEKTRAYWMTEILDGSSTMGVAWNVSLTRPPPSILPSASATTSQTNSTSLPYEQNMPWLAFSDELWTTMPEFCISVASFGDLETSASFTSYVNLVVNELYIVHQFLQQPFDRRTAAGRAKWQAECKGVDERLQKWRSSSTLFNSAVKSCHDQQQQHHHNQLSHHATISSTHAPPTNMAASDAAVEENRDFDPITILAVAMYNMAIIALYQRLAFPANEIEQPHGPFYHAIQRCLDASDEITMVVRNVNDADLENMSPHLIFPLFVAARFFIVHARITGVEVPKNIDLIMYSLRVCGQRWNLARKFLFICSEDVDIVS
;
A
#
# COMPACT_ATOMS: atom_id res chain seq x y z
N MET A 1 -42.36 -1.01 4.39
CA MET A 1 -40.97 -0.74 3.98
C MET A 1 -40.55 0.56 4.64
N LEU A 2 -39.55 0.53 5.52
CA LEU A 2 -38.96 1.78 6.03
C LEU A 2 -38.22 2.44 4.86
N PRO A 3 -38.39 3.75 4.61
CA PRO A 3 -37.55 4.45 3.64
C PRO A 3 -36.08 4.28 4.06
N PRO A 4 -35.15 4.17 3.09
CA PRO A 4 -33.73 4.12 3.41
C PRO A 4 -33.39 5.33 4.27
N ARG A 5 -32.81 5.09 5.45
CA ARG A 5 -32.43 6.14 6.39
C ARG A 5 -31.26 6.89 5.77
N MET A 6 -31.57 7.92 4.99
CA MET A 6 -30.58 8.81 4.41
C MET A 6 -29.84 9.50 5.54
N LEU A 7 -28.50 9.52 5.47
CA LEU A 7 -27.70 10.33 6.36
C LEU A 7 -28.15 11.80 6.23
N PRO A 8 -28.23 12.56 7.33
CA PRO A 8 -28.57 13.97 7.25
C PRO A 8 -27.54 14.69 6.37
N LEU A 9 -28.01 15.65 5.57
CA LEU A 9 -27.15 16.51 4.77
C LEU A 9 -26.09 17.17 5.68
N PRO A 10 -24.84 17.30 5.21
CA PRO A 10 -23.81 17.91 6.02
C PRO A 10 -24.13 19.38 6.29
N ASN A 11 -24.01 19.77 7.55
CA ASN A 11 -24.31 21.14 7.98
C ASN A 11 -23.05 22.00 8.12
N THR A 12 -21.87 21.38 8.09
CA THR A 12 -20.56 22.03 8.20
C THR A 12 -19.57 21.38 7.22
N LEU A 13 -18.49 22.10 6.88
CA LEU A 13 -17.41 21.56 6.05
C LEU A 13 -16.72 20.36 6.72
N ILE A 14 -16.57 20.38 8.05
CA ILE A 14 -15.98 19.27 8.82
C ILE A 14 -16.88 18.03 8.70
N ASP A 15 -18.19 18.19 8.93
CA ASP A 15 -19.17 17.09 8.81
C ASP A 15 -19.24 16.55 7.37
N GLN A 16 -19.05 17.41 6.35
CA GLN A 16 -18.92 16.98 4.96
C GLN A 16 -17.64 16.17 4.70
N GLU A 17 -16.50 16.63 5.20
CA GLU A 17 -15.21 15.94 5.06
C GLU A 17 -15.22 14.60 5.80
N GLU A 18 -15.71 14.54 7.04
CA GLU A 18 -15.83 13.32 7.83
C GLU A 18 -16.72 12.29 7.14
N LYS A 19 -17.88 12.71 6.60
CA LYS A 19 -18.77 11.84 5.81
C LYS A 19 -18.09 11.32 4.54
N THR A 20 -17.34 12.18 3.86
CA THR A 20 -16.56 11.81 2.67
C THR A 20 -15.50 10.76 2.99
N ARG A 21 -14.71 10.99 4.03
CA ARG A 21 -13.68 10.04 4.48
C ARG A 21 -14.28 8.71 4.93
N ALA A 22 -15.40 8.73 5.66
CA ALA A 22 -16.08 7.52 6.11
C ALA A 22 -16.60 6.67 4.93
N TYR A 23 -17.20 7.32 3.91
CA TYR A 23 -17.61 6.65 2.68
C TYR A 23 -16.41 5.97 2.00
N TRP A 24 -15.35 6.73 1.73
CA TRP A 24 -14.17 6.19 1.05
C TRP A 24 -13.42 5.14 1.86
N MET A 25 -13.41 5.24 3.19
CA MET A 25 -12.83 4.20 4.03
C MET A 25 -13.59 2.88 3.92
N THR A 26 -14.91 2.94 3.72
CA THR A 26 -15.74 1.75 3.47
C THR A 26 -15.40 1.12 2.13
N GLU A 27 -15.28 1.93 1.07
CA GLU A 27 -14.84 1.44 -0.26
C GLU A 27 -13.41 0.88 -0.22
N ILE A 28 -12.51 1.51 0.54
CA ILE A 28 -11.15 1.01 0.75
C ILE A 28 -11.18 -0.36 1.44
N LEU A 29 -11.97 -0.52 2.49
CA LEU A 29 -12.14 -1.79 3.21
C LEU A 29 -12.67 -2.89 2.29
N ASP A 30 -13.70 -2.59 1.50
CA ASP A 30 -14.31 -3.55 0.59
C ASP A 30 -13.34 -3.94 -0.55
N GLY A 31 -12.70 -2.96 -1.19
CA GLY A 31 -11.70 -3.19 -2.24
C GLY A 31 -10.44 -3.89 -1.75
N SER A 32 -9.97 -3.63 -0.53
CA SER A 32 -8.77 -4.29 0.03
C SER A 32 -9.05 -5.72 0.49
N SER A 33 -10.17 -5.97 1.16
CA SER A 33 -10.53 -7.27 1.72
C SER A 33 -10.82 -8.34 0.67
N THR A 34 -11.20 -7.90 -0.53
CA THR A 34 -11.52 -8.78 -1.66
C THR A 34 -10.27 -9.12 -2.47
N MET A 35 -9.12 -8.49 -2.21
CA MET A 35 -7.92 -8.65 -3.04
C MET A 35 -7.42 -10.09 -3.01
N GLY A 36 -7.30 -10.72 -4.18
CA GLY A 36 -6.87 -12.12 -4.32
C GLY A 36 -7.97 -13.16 -4.16
N VAL A 37 -9.17 -12.79 -3.70
CA VAL A 37 -10.36 -13.64 -3.80
C VAL A 37 -11.14 -13.22 -5.05
N ALA A 38 -11.45 -14.16 -5.95
CA ALA A 38 -12.18 -13.88 -7.19
C ALA A 38 -13.68 -13.58 -6.94
N TRP A 39 -13.98 -12.86 -5.86
CA TRP A 39 -15.32 -12.45 -5.50
C TRP A 39 -15.76 -11.32 -6.42
N ASN A 40 -16.98 -11.41 -6.95
CA ASN A 40 -17.56 -10.33 -7.76
C ASN A 40 -18.03 -9.24 -6.80
N VAL A 41 -17.19 -8.24 -6.62
CA VAL A 41 -17.55 -7.07 -5.83
C VAL A 41 -18.39 -6.17 -6.73
N SER A 42 -19.55 -5.75 -6.23
CA SER A 42 -20.31 -4.64 -6.82
C SER A 42 -19.58 -3.31 -6.60
N LEU A 43 -18.26 -3.27 -6.82
CA LEU A 43 -17.46 -2.04 -6.80
C LEU A 43 -18.02 -1.16 -7.90
N THR A 44 -18.49 0.01 -7.51
CA THR A 44 -18.93 1.02 -8.47
C THR A 44 -17.75 1.33 -9.36
N ARG A 45 -17.90 1.13 -10.69
CA ARG A 45 -16.86 1.46 -11.67
C ARG A 45 -16.34 2.86 -11.37
N PRO A 46 -15.02 3.06 -11.18
CA PRO A 46 -14.51 4.40 -11.02
C PRO A 46 -14.84 5.23 -12.27
N PRO A 47 -15.37 6.46 -12.12
CA PRO A 47 -15.62 7.32 -13.25
C PRO A 47 -14.30 7.57 -14.01
N PRO A 48 -14.32 7.59 -15.35
CA PRO A 48 -13.09 7.73 -16.13
C PRO A 48 -12.38 9.05 -15.80
N SER A 49 -11.09 8.98 -15.46
CA SER A 49 -10.23 10.15 -15.31
C SER A 49 -10.07 10.84 -16.66
N ILE A 50 -10.68 12.02 -16.83
CA ILE A 50 -10.48 12.85 -18.01
C ILE A 50 -9.11 13.51 -17.87
N LEU A 51 -8.09 12.91 -18.51
CA LEU A 51 -6.81 13.57 -18.76
C LEU A 51 -7.02 14.69 -19.80
N PRO A 52 -6.60 15.94 -19.56
CA PRO A 52 -6.56 16.94 -20.61
C PRO A 52 -5.33 16.70 -21.49
N SER A 53 -5.47 15.94 -22.57
CA SER A 53 -4.52 15.99 -23.68
C SER A 53 -4.75 17.25 -24.50
N ALA A 54 -3.73 18.11 -24.56
CA ALA A 54 -3.77 19.39 -25.22
C ALA A 54 -4.13 19.35 -26.72
N SER A 55 -4.67 20.48 -27.18
CA SER A 55 -4.84 20.96 -28.57
C SER A 55 -5.95 20.33 -29.42
N ALA A 56 -7.15 20.91 -29.32
CA ALA A 56 -8.07 20.99 -30.45
C ALA A 56 -8.68 22.39 -30.52
N THR A 57 -8.22 23.14 -31.51
CA THR A 57 -8.73 24.43 -31.95
C THR A 57 -10.24 24.43 -32.13
N THR A 58 -10.83 25.54 -31.72
CA THR A 58 -12.22 25.98 -31.90
C THR A 58 -12.80 25.64 -33.28
N SER A 59 -13.93 24.96 -33.29
CA SER A 59 -14.98 25.17 -34.30
C SER A 59 -16.35 24.79 -33.73
N GLN A 60 -17.18 25.82 -33.55
CA GLN A 60 -18.61 25.70 -33.26
C GLN A 60 -19.32 25.07 -34.47
N THR A 61 -20.11 24.02 -34.25
CA THR A 61 -21.37 23.83 -34.99
C THR A 61 -22.39 23.12 -34.10
N ASN A 62 -23.52 23.81 -33.91
CA ASN A 62 -24.71 23.39 -33.18
C ASN A 62 -25.31 22.09 -33.75
N SER A 63 -25.69 21.15 -32.89
CA SER A 63 -26.99 20.46 -33.01
C SER A 63 -27.31 19.63 -31.77
N THR A 64 -28.54 19.81 -31.34
CA THR A 64 -29.21 19.37 -30.13
C THR A 64 -29.41 17.85 -30.08
N SER A 65 -28.91 17.18 -29.03
CA SER A 65 -29.61 16.14 -28.24
C SER A 65 -28.62 15.40 -27.32
N LEU A 66 -28.76 15.56 -26.00
CA LEU A 66 -28.16 14.68 -25.00
C LEU A 66 -29.14 14.47 -23.84
N PRO A 67 -29.38 13.22 -23.40
CA PRO A 67 -30.22 12.93 -22.24
C PRO A 67 -29.40 13.00 -20.93
N TYR A 68 -29.94 13.74 -19.96
CA TYR A 68 -29.92 13.47 -18.52
C TYR A 68 -28.73 12.65 -17.96
N GLU A 69 -27.54 13.23 -17.90
CA GLU A 69 -26.36 12.66 -17.19
C GLU A 69 -25.49 13.79 -16.58
N GLN A 70 -26.08 14.92 -16.18
CA GLN A 70 -25.33 16.11 -15.76
C GLN A 70 -25.54 16.55 -14.31
N ASN A 71 -26.27 15.79 -13.49
CA ASN A 71 -26.48 16.12 -12.07
C ASN A 71 -26.13 14.93 -11.15
N MET A 72 -24.88 14.47 -11.18
CA MET A 72 -24.33 13.58 -10.17
C MET A 72 -23.24 14.29 -9.34
N PRO A 73 -23.38 14.40 -8.00
CA PRO A 73 -22.44 15.12 -7.12
C PRO A 73 -21.01 14.52 -7.02
N TRP A 74 -20.75 13.35 -7.61
CA TRP A 74 -19.51 12.59 -7.44
C TRP A 74 -18.41 12.97 -8.44
N LEU A 75 -18.68 13.91 -9.35
CA LEU A 75 -17.76 14.37 -10.41
C LEU A 75 -16.74 15.44 -9.94
N ALA A 76 -16.56 15.62 -8.63
CA ALA A 76 -15.87 16.77 -8.05
C ALA A 76 -14.50 16.43 -7.41
N PHE A 77 -13.74 15.50 -7.98
CA PHE A 77 -12.37 15.23 -7.52
C PHE A 77 -11.37 15.32 -8.69
N SER A 78 -11.14 16.55 -9.15
CA SER A 78 -9.91 16.93 -9.84
C SER A 78 -9.03 17.75 -8.88
N ASP A 79 -7.73 17.79 -9.15
CA ASP A 79 -6.73 18.59 -8.41
C ASP A 79 -7.07 20.10 -8.33
N GLU A 80 -8.04 20.58 -9.12
CA GLU A 80 -8.49 21.97 -9.17
C GLU A 80 -9.41 22.40 -8.01
N LEU A 81 -10.11 21.49 -7.35
CA LEU A 81 -11.02 21.89 -6.26
C LEU A 81 -10.27 22.25 -4.98
N TRP A 82 -9.10 21.64 -4.75
CA TRP A 82 -8.21 21.97 -3.63
C TRP A 82 -7.44 23.27 -3.83
N THR A 83 -7.16 23.65 -5.08
CA THR A 83 -6.52 24.95 -5.39
C THR A 83 -7.51 26.11 -5.40
N THR A 84 -8.82 25.82 -5.39
CA THR A 84 -9.90 26.83 -5.38
C THR A 84 -10.74 26.77 -4.10
N MET A 85 -10.14 26.42 -2.96
CA MET A 85 -10.78 26.64 -1.65
C MET A 85 -10.85 28.16 -1.39
N PRO A 86 -11.99 28.71 -0.93
CA PRO A 86 -12.07 30.13 -0.57
C PRO A 86 -10.97 30.46 0.45
N GLU A 87 -10.24 31.57 0.25
CA GLU A 87 -9.11 32.02 1.09
C GLU A 87 -9.39 31.98 2.61
N PHE A 88 -10.66 32.01 3.00
CA PHE A 88 -11.11 31.88 4.39
C PHE A 88 -10.83 30.50 5.03
N CYS A 89 -10.96 29.39 4.29
CA CYS A 89 -10.77 28.04 4.84
C CYS A 89 -9.29 27.68 5.04
N ILE A 90 -8.41 28.26 4.21
CA ILE A 90 -6.95 28.14 4.31
C ILE A 90 -6.44 28.73 5.65
N SER A 91 -7.18 29.68 6.24
CA SER A 91 -6.82 30.28 7.53
C SER A 91 -7.10 29.40 8.76
N VAL A 92 -7.94 28.35 8.61
CA VAL A 92 -8.38 27.47 9.71
C VAL A 92 -7.74 26.08 9.63
N ALA A 93 -7.37 25.62 8.43
CA ALA A 93 -6.65 24.37 8.25
C ALA A 93 -5.18 24.52 8.67
N SER A 94 -4.71 23.69 9.60
CA SER A 94 -3.27 23.61 9.90
C SER A 94 -2.54 23.03 8.68
N PHE A 95 -1.30 23.44 8.42
CA PHE A 95 -0.50 22.92 7.30
C PHE A 95 -0.45 21.36 7.27
N GLY A 96 -0.51 20.69 8.43
CA GLY A 96 -0.57 19.22 8.52
C GLY A 96 -1.90 18.59 8.10
N ASP A 97 -3.02 19.33 8.15
CA ASP A 97 -4.33 18.82 7.71
C ASP A 97 -4.41 18.69 6.18
N LEU A 98 -3.62 19.50 5.46
CA LEU A 98 -3.57 19.46 4.00
C LEU A 98 -2.72 18.30 3.47
N GLU A 99 -1.58 18.01 4.11
CA GLU A 99 -0.70 16.89 3.75
C GLU A 99 -1.35 15.53 4.05
N THR A 100 -2.09 15.43 5.17
CA THR A 100 -2.85 14.22 5.51
C THR A 100 -4.05 14.01 4.56
N SER A 101 -4.69 15.08 4.09
CA SER A 101 -5.74 15.03 3.06
C SER A 101 -5.21 14.55 1.70
N ALA A 102 -4.02 15.02 1.29
CA ALA A 102 -3.37 14.60 0.05
C ALA A 102 -2.94 13.11 0.09
N SER A 103 -2.43 12.64 1.24
CA SER A 103 -2.03 11.25 1.45
C SER A 103 -3.24 10.32 1.47
N PHE A 104 -4.33 10.71 2.13
CA PHE A 104 -5.59 9.98 2.12
C PHE A 104 -6.16 9.87 0.69
N THR A 105 -6.18 10.96 -0.07
CA THR A 105 -6.65 10.97 -1.46
C THR A 105 -5.82 10.04 -2.34
N SER A 106 -4.49 10.05 -2.18
CA SER A 106 -3.59 9.16 -2.91
C SER A 106 -3.84 7.69 -2.55
N TYR A 107 -4.14 7.39 -1.29
CA TYR A 107 -4.49 6.06 -0.85
C TYR A 107 -5.86 5.59 -1.35
N VAL A 108 -6.87 6.48 -1.39
CA VAL A 108 -8.15 6.20 -2.05
C VAL A 108 -7.92 5.88 -3.53
N ASN A 109 -7.14 6.69 -4.23
CA ASN A 109 -6.81 6.48 -5.64
C ASN A 109 -6.12 5.12 -5.87
N LEU A 110 -5.17 4.73 -5.01
CA LEU A 110 -4.54 3.41 -5.05
C LEU A 110 -5.59 2.29 -4.99
N VAL A 111 -6.45 2.32 -3.97
CA VAL A 111 -7.36 1.21 -3.70
C VAL A 111 -8.53 1.15 -4.69
N VAL A 112 -9.10 2.31 -5.03
CA VAL A 112 -10.29 2.39 -5.88
C VAL A 112 -9.95 2.23 -7.36
N ASN A 113 -8.83 2.81 -7.83
CA ASN A 113 -8.50 2.80 -9.26
C ASN A 113 -7.50 1.72 -9.61
N GLU A 114 -6.36 1.66 -8.91
CA GLU A 114 -5.27 0.79 -9.33
C GLU A 114 -5.47 -0.66 -8.87
N LEU A 115 -5.92 -0.87 -7.64
CA LEU A 115 -6.29 -2.21 -7.15
C LEU A 115 -7.52 -2.77 -7.88
N TYR A 116 -8.44 -1.93 -8.34
CA TYR A 116 -9.56 -2.36 -9.18
C TYR A 116 -9.11 -3.03 -10.49
N ILE A 117 -8.06 -2.52 -11.14
CA ILE A 117 -7.51 -3.16 -12.35
C ILE A 117 -6.93 -4.54 -12.04
N VAL A 118 -6.23 -4.66 -10.90
CA VAL A 118 -5.70 -5.96 -10.43
C VAL A 118 -6.84 -6.93 -10.16
N HIS A 119 -7.90 -6.49 -9.50
CA HIS A 119 -9.11 -7.28 -9.28
C HIS A 119 -9.74 -7.79 -10.57
N GLN A 120 -9.97 -6.88 -11.51
CA GLN A 120 -10.57 -7.21 -12.81
C GLN A 120 -9.73 -8.25 -13.55
N PHE A 121 -8.40 -8.14 -13.47
CA PHE A 121 -7.49 -9.12 -14.04
C PHE A 121 -7.57 -10.47 -13.32
N LEU A 122 -7.54 -10.49 -11.99
CA LEU A 122 -7.59 -11.73 -11.20
C LEU A 122 -8.91 -12.49 -11.31
N GLN A 123 -10.00 -11.82 -11.71
CA GLN A 123 -11.30 -12.43 -12.02
C GLN A 123 -11.34 -13.11 -13.39
N GLN A 124 -10.39 -12.83 -14.30
CA GLN A 124 -10.36 -13.48 -15.62
C GLN A 124 -10.07 -14.98 -15.50
N PRO A 125 -10.67 -15.82 -16.38
CA PRO A 125 -10.37 -17.24 -16.40
C PRO A 125 -8.92 -17.48 -16.85
N PHE A 126 -8.16 -18.20 -16.01
CA PHE A 126 -6.78 -18.55 -16.30
C PHE A 126 -6.67 -19.99 -16.82
N ASP A 127 -6.31 -20.14 -18.10
CA ASP A 127 -5.94 -21.46 -18.65
C ASP A 127 -4.47 -21.78 -18.37
N ARG A 128 -4.24 -22.56 -17.32
CA ARG A 128 -2.90 -23.01 -16.91
C ARG A 128 -2.34 -24.13 -17.79
N ARG A 129 -3.19 -24.87 -18.50
CA ARG A 129 -2.79 -26.11 -19.20
C ARG A 129 -2.07 -25.80 -20.51
N THR A 130 -2.50 -24.76 -21.20
CA THR A 130 -1.96 -24.38 -22.52
C THR A 130 -0.77 -23.42 -22.38
N ALA A 131 0.35 -23.70 -23.06
CA ALA A 131 1.51 -22.79 -23.09
C ALA A 131 1.16 -21.40 -23.63
N ALA A 132 0.30 -21.32 -24.65
CA ALA A 132 -0.23 -20.07 -25.18
C ALA A 132 -1.09 -19.30 -24.15
N GLY A 133 -1.89 -20.02 -23.34
CA GLY A 133 -2.67 -19.44 -22.25
C GLY A 133 -1.79 -18.84 -21.15
N ARG A 134 -0.72 -19.56 -20.77
CA ARG A 134 0.30 -19.07 -19.83
C ARG A 134 1.05 -17.84 -20.35
N ALA A 135 1.49 -17.85 -21.61
CA ALA A 135 2.18 -16.71 -22.23
C ALA A 135 1.29 -15.47 -22.33
N LYS A 136 0.00 -15.66 -22.68
CA LYS A 136 -0.98 -14.58 -22.70
C LYS A 136 -1.18 -13.98 -21.30
N TRP A 137 -1.41 -14.82 -20.30
CA TRP A 137 -1.57 -14.37 -18.92
C TRP A 137 -0.34 -13.61 -18.42
N GLN A 138 0.86 -14.09 -18.74
CA GLN A 138 2.11 -13.41 -18.40
C GLN A 138 2.22 -12.03 -19.06
N ALA A 139 1.85 -11.90 -20.34
CA ALA A 139 1.86 -10.62 -21.03
C ALA A 139 0.85 -9.63 -20.42
N GLU A 140 -0.37 -10.10 -20.10
CA GLU A 140 -1.39 -9.28 -19.44
C GLU A 140 -0.97 -8.87 -18.01
N CYS A 141 -0.44 -9.80 -17.20
CA CYS A 141 0.17 -9.50 -15.90
C CYS A 141 1.20 -8.38 -16.02
N LYS A 142 2.11 -8.48 -17.00
CA LYS A 142 3.15 -7.48 -17.21
C LYS A 142 2.56 -6.12 -17.56
N GLY A 143 1.53 -6.06 -18.40
CA GLY A 143 0.84 -4.81 -18.72
C GLY A 143 0.18 -4.16 -17.50
N VAL A 144 -0.39 -4.96 -16.59
CA VAL A 144 -0.94 -4.46 -15.32
C VAL A 144 0.18 -3.96 -14.40
N ASP A 145 1.29 -4.69 -14.23
CA ASP A 145 2.44 -4.24 -13.42
C ASP A 145 3.07 -2.95 -13.98
N GLU A 146 3.26 -2.85 -15.30
CA GLU A 146 3.79 -1.63 -15.94
C GLU A 146 2.88 -0.41 -15.66
N ARG A 147 1.56 -0.59 -15.64
CA ARG A 147 0.62 0.46 -15.24
C ARG A 147 0.79 0.84 -13.77
N LEU A 148 0.83 -0.16 -12.87
CA LEU A 148 1.01 0.07 -11.44
C LEU A 148 2.33 0.80 -11.14
N GLN A 149 3.42 0.41 -11.81
CA GLN A 149 4.72 1.08 -11.69
C GLN A 149 4.63 2.52 -12.19
N LYS A 150 4.01 2.75 -13.35
CA LYS A 150 3.81 4.12 -13.87
C LYS A 150 3.04 4.99 -12.88
N TRP A 151 1.94 4.47 -12.31
CA TRP A 151 1.18 5.18 -11.30
C TRP A 151 2.02 5.47 -10.05
N ARG A 152 2.78 4.47 -9.56
CA ARG A 152 3.67 4.61 -8.40
C ARG A 152 4.70 5.71 -8.61
N SER A 153 5.34 5.76 -9.78
CA SER A 153 6.32 6.81 -10.13
C SER A 153 5.70 8.21 -10.15
N SER A 154 4.44 8.31 -10.54
CA SER A 154 3.70 9.58 -10.58
C SER A 154 3.14 10.00 -9.21
N SER A 155 3.02 9.07 -8.26
CA SER A 155 2.39 9.31 -6.97
C SER A 155 3.34 10.01 -6.00
N THR A 156 2.94 11.17 -5.50
CA THR A 156 3.70 11.96 -4.51
C THR A 156 3.90 11.21 -3.19
N LEU A 157 2.93 10.37 -2.80
CA LEU A 157 2.97 9.53 -1.60
C LEU A 157 4.20 8.62 -1.59
N PHE A 158 4.46 7.93 -2.70
CA PHE A 158 5.57 6.98 -2.80
C PHE A 158 6.92 7.68 -2.93
N ASN A 159 6.96 8.84 -3.58
CA ASN A 159 8.19 9.63 -3.68
C ASN A 159 8.62 10.16 -2.30
N SER A 160 7.67 10.51 -1.42
CA SER A 160 7.95 10.87 -0.02
C SER A 160 8.44 9.68 0.79
N ALA A 161 7.79 8.52 0.65
CA ALA A 161 8.16 7.28 1.34
C ALA A 161 9.60 6.83 1.04
N VAL A 162 9.98 6.85 -0.23
CA VAL A 162 11.32 6.45 -0.70
C VAL A 162 12.40 7.40 -0.19
N LYS A 163 12.10 8.71 -0.16
CA LYS A 163 13.01 9.72 0.37
C LYS A 163 13.25 9.53 1.88
N SER A 164 12.19 9.34 2.65
CA SER A 164 12.27 9.06 4.09
C SER A 164 13.13 7.83 4.40
N CYS A 165 12.96 6.73 3.65
CA CYS A 165 13.76 5.52 3.85
C CYS A 165 15.24 5.69 3.47
N HIS A 166 15.57 6.43 2.41
CA HIS A 166 16.95 6.68 2.00
C HIS A 166 17.69 7.61 2.95
N ASP A 167 17.02 8.67 3.43
CA ASP A 167 17.60 9.60 4.42
C ASP A 167 17.89 8.85 5.73
N GLN A 168 17.00 7.93 6.12
CA GLN A 168 17.14 7.10 7.32
C GLN A 168 18.29 6.07 7.24
N GLN A 169 18.49 5.41 6.09
CA GLN A 169 19.65 4.52 5.90
C GLN A 169 20.98 5.28 5.96
N GLN A 170 21.03 6.51 5.43
CA GLN A 170 22.24 7.34 5.47
C GLN A 170 22.56 7.84 6.89
N GLN A 171 21.54 8.23 7.67
CA GLN A 171 21.72 8.63 9.07
C GLN A 171 22.26 7.49 9.95
N HIS A 172 21.77 6.25 9.79
CA HIS A 172 22.30 5.11 10.53
C HIS A 172 23.78 4.84 10.23
N HIS A 173 24.20 4.94 8.96
CA HIS A 173 25.60 4.84 8.60
C HIS A 173 26.45 5.98 9.19
N HIS A 174 25.95 7.21 9.20
CA HIS A 174 26.64 8.36 9.78
C HIS A 174 26.80 8.22 11.31
N ASN A 175 25.76 7.79 12.02
CA ASN A 175 25.79 7.57 13.46
C ASN A 175 26.71 6.39 13.86
N GLN A 176 26.80 5.34 13.04
CA GLN A 176 27.75 4.25 13.28
C GLN A 176 29.21 4.70 13.09
N LEU A 177 29.50 5.55 12.10
CA LEU A 177 30.85 6.09 11.87
C LEU A 177 31.32 7.02 13.00
N SER A 178 30.43 7.82 13.59
CA SER A 178 30.75 8.71 14.71
C SER A 178 30.93 7.96 16.04
N HIS A 179 30.19 6.88 16.28
CA HIS A 179 30.44 6.00 17.43
C HIS A 179 31.78 5.24 17.31
N HIS A 180 32.19 4.81 16.12
CA HIS A 180 33.51 4.18 15.92
C HIS A 180 34.69 5.15 16.06
N ALA A 181 34.53 6.43 15.71
CA ALA A 181 35.56 7.45 15.91
C ALA A 181 35.79 7.81 17.40
N THR A 182 34.81 7.54 18.27
CA THR A 182 34.89 7.86 19.71
C THR A 182 35.59 6.77 20.53
N ILE A 183 35.75 5.55 19.99
CA ILE A 183 36.34 4.40 20.72
C ILE A 183 37.88 4.38 20.68
N SER A 184 38.55 5.25 19.91
CA SER A 184 40.03 5.28 19.81
C SER A 184 40.73 6.37 20.64
N SER A 185 40.07 7.01 21.60
CA SER A 185 40.72 7.97 22.52
C SER A 185 40.63 7.47 23.97
N THR A 186 41.67 6.78 24.42
CA THR A 186 41.91 6.49 25.83
C THR A 186 42.70 7.64 26.47
N HIS A 187 42.07 8.48 27.30
CA HIS A 187 42.63 8.89 28.60
C HIS A 187 41.70 9.82 29.43
N ALA A 188 41.50 9.42 30.70
CA ALA A 188 41.12 10.17 31.91
C ALA A 188 39.68 10.71 32.12
N PRO A 189 39.17 10.70 33.38
CA PRO A 189 37.78 11.04 33.70
C PRO A 189 37.62 12.51 34.09
N PRO A 190 36.37 13.03 34.06
CA PRO A 190 35.96 13.96 35.10
C PRO A 190 34.67 13.53 35.80
N THR A 191 34.65 13.93 37.07
CA THR A 191 33.58 13.79 38.05
C THR A 191 32.47 14.81 37.78
N ASN A 192 31.25 14.43 38.16
CA ASN A 192 30.08 15.26 38.49
C ASN A 192 28.96 15.47 37.46
N MET A 193 27.79 15.02 37.94
CA MET A 193 26.48 15.65 37.94
C MET A 193 25.44 15.19 36.90
N ALA A 194 24.44 14.51 37.47
CA ALA A 194 23.16 14.18 36.90
C ALA A 194 22.54 15.32 36.10
N ALA A 195 22.26 15.06 34.83
CA ALA A 195 21.25 15.74 34.06
C ALA A 195 20.69 14.73 33.05
N SER A 196 19.43 14.36 33.28
CA SER A 196 18.52 13.60 32.43
C SER A 196 18.99 13.29 31.00
N ASP A 197 19.28 12.02 30.75
CA ASP A 197 19.13 11.39 29.43
C ASP A 197 17.63 11.39 29.06
N ALA A 198 17.10 12.56 28.71
CA ALA A 198 15.98 12.63 27.79
C ALA A 198 16.59 12.34 26.43
N ALA A 199 16.58 11.07 26.04
CA ALA A 199 16.76 10.70 24.64
C ALA A 199 15.87 11.64 23.83
N VAL A 200 16.49 12.50 23.03
CA VAL A 200 15.80 13.20 21.97
C VAL A 200 15.32 12.08 21.07
N GLU A 201 14.09 11.61 21.29
CA GLU A 201 13.36 10.82 20.31
C GLU A 201 13.29 11.72 19.08
N GLU A 202 14.26 11.54 18.19
CA GLU A 202 14.27 12.14 16.87
C GLU A 202 12.91 11.77 16.28
N ASN A 203 12.06 12.79 16.15
CA ASN A 203 10.67 12.66 15.74
C ASN A 203 10.70 12.14 14.30
N ARG A 204 10.70 10.81 14.17
CA ARG A 204 10.62 10.11 12.90
C ARG A 204 9.28 10.51 12.31
N ASP A 205 9.31 11.19 11.17
CA ASP A 205 8.11 11.54 10.42
C ASP A 205 7.44 10.24 9.94
N PHE A 206 6.61 9.68 10.82
CA PHE A 206 5.85 8.46 10.61
C PHE A 206 4.49 8.84 10.04
N ASP A 207 4.24 8.44 8.79
CA ASP A 207 2.91 8.56 8.17
C ASP A 207 2.26 7.16 8.02
N PRO A 208 1.26 6.82 8.84
CA PRO A 208 0.50 5.57 8.75
C PRO A 208 -0.06 5.29 7.35
N ILE A 209 -0.52 6.34 6.64
CA ILE A 209 -1.17 6.18 5.34
C ILE A 209 -0.13 5.75 4.31
N THR A 210 1.08 6.30 4.38
CA THR A 210 2.19 5.87 3.54
C THR A 210 2.56 4.41 3.74
N ILE A 211 2.68 3.95 5.00
CA ILE A 211 2.97 2.55 5.31
C ILE A 211 1.86 1.64 4.75
N LEU A 212 0.60 2.01 4.94
CA LEU A 212 -0.55 1.27 4.42
C LEU A 212 -0.54 1.21 2.89
N ALA A 213 -0.29 2.33 2.21
CA ALA A 213 -0.25 2.38 0.76
C ALA A 213 0.87 1.51 0.18
N VAL A 214 2.07 1.56 0.75
CA VAL A 214 3.20 0.70 0.34
C VAL A 214 2.86 -0.78 0.56
N ALA A 215 2.29 -1.11 1.71
CA ALA A 215 1.91 -2.48 2.02
C ALA A 215 0.82 -3.01 1.09
N MET A 216 -0.22 -2.21 0.83
CA MET A 216 -1.33 -2.56 -0.06
C MET A 216 -0.90 -2.69 -1.52
N TYR A 217 -0.07 -1.77 -2.01
CA TYR A 217 0.49 -1.83 -3.36
C TYR A 217 1.28 -3.14 -3.56
N ASN A 218 2.19 -3.45 -2.64
CA ASN A 218 3.03 -4.65 -2.75
C ASN A 218 2.23 -5.94 -2.56
N MET A 219 1.19 -5.94 -1.73
CA MET A 219 0.26 -7.07 -1.64
C MET A 219 -0.48 -7.29 -2.97
N ALA A 220 -0.88 -6.23 -3.68
CA ALA A 220 -1.47 -6.35 -5.01
C ALA A 220 -0.49 -6.93 -6.05
N ILE A 221 0.80 -6.58 -5.98
CA ILE A 221 1.85 -7.20 -6.81
C ILE A 221 1.98 -8.69 -6.52
N ILE A 222 2.03 -9.08 -5.24
CA ILE A 222 2.07 -10.51 -4.87
C ILE A 222 0.82 -11.22 -5.39
N ALA A 223 -0.35 -10.61 -5.24
CA ALA A 223 -1.61 -11.18 -5.72
C ALA A 223 -1.66 -11.34 -7.25
N LEU A 224 -1.05 -10.41 -8.00
CA LEU A 224 -0.96 -10.43 -9.46
C LEU A 224 -0.09 -11.60 -9.95
N TYR A 225 1.06 -11.82 -9.31
CA TYR A 225 2.08 -12.77 -9.77
C TYR A 225 2.02 -14.15 -9.10
N GLN A 226 1.35 -14.33 -7.95
CA GLN A 226 1.30 -15.61 -7.23
C GLN A 226 0.76 -16.79 -8.07
N ARG A 227 -0.16 -16.55 -9.03
CA ARG A 227 -0.68 -17.61 -9.93
C ARG A 227 0.34 -18.08 -10.96
N LEU A 228 1.31 -17.23 -11.29
CA LEU A 228 2.43 -17.53 -12.19
C LEU A 228 3.62 -18.12 -11.46
N ALA A 229 3.87 -17.69 -10.22
CA ALA A 229 5.04 -18.07 -9.42
C ALA A 229 5.16 -19.59 -9.20
N PHE A 230 4.04 -20.32 -9.08
CA PHE A 230 4.06 -21.72 -8.67
C PHE A 230 3.21 -22.60 -9.61
N PRO A 231 3.66 -23.01 -10.81
CA PRO A 231 2.94 -23.96 -11.67
C PRO A 231 2.82 -25.36 -11.04
N ALA A 232 1.71 -26.08 -11.28
CA ALA A 232 1.38 -27.33 -10.60
C ALA A 232 1.95 -28.55 -11.31
N ASN A 233 2.32 -28.38 -12.58
CA ASN A 233 2.86 -29.43 -13.40
C ASN A 233 4.16 -28.90 -14.00
N GLU A 234 5.23 -29.64 -13.72
CA GLU A 234 6.47 -29.70 -14.52
C GLU A 234 7.51 -28.61 -14.27
N ILE A 235 8.52 -29.01 -13.48
CA ILE A 235 9.96 -29.01 -13.80
C ILE A 235 10.33 -28.35 -15.15
N GLU A 236 10.13 -27.05 -15.30
CA GLU A 236 10.71 -26.29 -16.41
C GLU A 236 11.83 -25.41 -15.87
N GLN A 237 13.00 -26.05 -15.70
CA GLN A 237 14.33 -25.46 -15.53
C GLN A 237 14.54 -24.49 -14.34
N PRO A 238 15.75 -24.45 -13.75
CA PRO A 238 16.07 -23.51 -12.66
C PRO A 238 15.93 -22.01 -13.05
N HIS A 239 15.78 -21.70 -14.35
CA HIS A 239 15.46 -20.37 -14.88
C HIS A 239 14.22 -20.41 -15.80
N GLY A 240 13.13 -21.00 -15.33
CA GLY A 240 11.87 -21.03 -16.06
C GLY A 240 11.30 -19.63 -16.35
N PRO A 241 10.29 -19.53 -17.25
CA PRO A 241 9.67 -18.27 -17.67
C PRO A 241 9.01 -17.48 -16.52
N PHE A 242 8.87 -18.10 -15.34
CA PHE A 242 8.25 -17.54 -14.15
C PHE A 242 9.25 -17.05 -13.09
N TYR A 243 10.55 -17.17 -13.33
CA TYR A 243 11.59 -16.68 -12.40
C TYR A 243 11.41 -15.18 -12.10
N HIS A 244 11.11 -14.38 -13.13
CA HIS A 244 10.81 -12.96 -12.95
C HIS A 244 9.60 -12.71 -12.04
N ALA A 245 8.55 -13.52 -12.15
CA ALA A 245 7.35 -13.38 -11.32
C ALA A 245 7.66 -13.67 -9.84
N ILE A 246 8.46 -14.71 -9.59
CA ILE A 246 8.93 -15.05 -8.24
C ILE A 246 9.76 -13.90 -7.67
N GLN A 247 10.77 -13.43 -8.42
CA GLN A 247 11.64 -12.34 -7.97
C GLN A 247 10.82 -11.08 -7.65
N ARG A 248 9.89 -10.71 -8.53
CA ARG A 248 9.03 -9.55 -8.33
C ARG A 248 8.19 -9.63 -7.06
N CYS A 249 7.69 -10.82 -6.70
CA CYS A 249 7.00 -11.05 -5.43
C CYS A 249 7.94 -11.02 -4.21
N LEU A 250 9.16 -11.52 -4.34
CA LEU A 250 10.18 -11.43 -3.28
C LEU A 250 10.53 -9.97 -3.02
N ASP A 251 10.82 -9.19 -4.07
CA ASP A 251 11.10 -7.76 -3.97
C ASP A 251 9.93 -7.02 -3.30
N ALA A 252 8.68 -7.35 -3.68
CA ALA A 252 7.49 -6.77 -3.06
C ALA A 252 7.35 -7.13 -1.57
N SER A 253 7.68 -8.38 -1.20
CA SER A 253 7.67 -8.84 0.20
C SER A 253 8.76 -8.17 1.03
N ASP A 254 9.93 -7.93 0.43
CA ASP A 254 11.04 -7.21 1.04
C ASP A 254 10.72 -5.72 1.22
N GLU A 255 10.04 -5.08 0.26
CA GLU A 255 9.56 -3.70 0.42
C GLU A 255 8.56 -3.57 1.58
N ILE A 256 7.63 -4.52 1.74
CA ILE A 256 6.71 -4.57 2.89
C ILE A 256 7.50 -4.67 4.20
N THR A 257 8.52 -5.52 4.21
CA THR A 257 9.38 -5.70 5.39
C THR A 257 10.16 -4.44 5.72
N MET A 258 10.71 -3.78 4.70
CA MET A 258 11.52 -2.57 4.84
C MET A 258 10.70 -1.41 5.41
N VAL A 259 9.49 -1.18 4.89
CA VAL A 259 8.65 -0.06 5.34
C VAL A 259 8.16 -0.26 6.78
N VAL A 260 7.87 -1.51 7.18
CA VAL A 260 7.44 -1.82 8.55
C VAL A 260 8.60 -1.83 9.54
N ARG A 261 9.82 -2.16 9.11
CA ARG A 261 11.04 -2.08 9.94
C ARG A 261 11.25 -0.68 10.54
N ASN A 262 10.80 0.35 9.85
CA ASN A 262 11.02 1.74 10.23
C ASN A 262 9.95 2.26 11.20
N VAL A 263 8.95 1.45 11.55
CA VAL A 263 7.85 1.81 12.46
C VAL A 263 8.17 1.34 13.88
N ASN A 264 7.96 2.21 14.88
CA ASN A 264 8.15 1.86 16.28
C ASN A 264 7.05 0.92 16.78
N ASP A 265 7.32 0.16 17.83
CA ASP A 265 6.34 -0.79 18.38
C ASP A 265 5.03 -0.13 18.81
N ALA A 266 5.10 1.05 19.43
CA ALA A 266 3.91 1.79 19.88
C ALA A 266 3.03 2.23 18.70
N ASP A 267 3.65 2.69 17.62
CA ASP A 267 2.94 3.09 16.40
C ASP A 267 2.39 1.88 15.67
N LEU A 268 3.16 0.80 15.60
CA LEU A 268 2.78 -0.46 14.96
C LEU A 268 1.65 -1.19 15.69
N GLU A 269 1.59 -1.12 17.02
CA GLU A 269 0.46 -1.59 17.82
C GLU A 269 -0.82 -0.81 17.49
N ASN A 270 -0.68 0.50 17.25
CA ASN A 270 -1.78 1.40 16.93
C ASN A 270 -2.15 1.46 15.44
N MET A 271 -1.39 0.79 14.57
CA MET A 271 -1.67 0.74 13.15
C MET A 271 -3.05 0.16 12.84
N SER A 272 -3.60 0.64 11.72
CA SER A 272 -4.85 0.15 11.18
C SER A 272 -4.78 -1.35 10.88
N PRO A 273 -5.84 -2.13 11.15
CA PRO A 273 -5.86 -3.58 10.90
C PRO A 273 -5.68 -3.94 9.42
N HIS A 274 -5.84 -2.97 8.51
CA HIS A 274 -5.52 -3.12 7.10
C HIS A 274 -4.07 -3.51 6.82
N LEU A 275 -3.12 -3.20 7.72
CA LEU A 275 -1.72 -3.60 7.58
C LEU A 275 -1.52 -5.11 7.79
N ILE A 276 -2.41 -5.75 8.56
CA ILE A 276 -2.25 -7.14 9.00
C ILE A 276 -2.29 -8.12 7.82
N PHE A 277 -3.16 -7.87 6.83
CA PHE A 277 -3.32 -8.79 5.70
C PHE A 277 -2.12 -8.74 4.72
N PRO A 278 -1.61 -7.57 4.30
CA PRO A 278 -0.33 -7.48 3.57
C PRO A 278 0.84 -8.18 4.25
N LEU A 279 1.01 -7.99 5.57
CA LEU A 279 2.05 -8.67 6.34
C LEU A 279 1.92 -10.21 6.25
N PHE A 280 0.71 -10.71 6.45
CA PHE A 280 0.43 -12.14 6.35
C PHE A 280 0.68 -12.70 4.95
N VAL A 281 0.28 -11.98 3.89
CA VAL A 281 0.52 -12.37 2.50
C VAL A 281 2.01 -12.45 2.19
N ALA A 282 2.80 -11.46 2.62
CA ALA A 282 4.25 -11.47 2.44
C ALA A 282 4.93 -12.64 3.19
N ALA A 283 4.57 -12.87 4.45
CA ALA A 283 5.08 -14.01 5.22
C ALA A 283 4.78 -15.35 4.53
N ARG A 284 3.52 -15.56 4.13
CA ARG A 284 3.14 -16.80 3.43
C ARG A 284 3.85 -16.97 2.10
N PHE A 285 4.07 -15.88 1.36
CA PHE A 285 4.81 -15.96 0.11
C PHE A 285 6.25 -16.45 0.35
N PHE A 286 6.95 -15.92 1.35
CA PHE A 286 8.29 -16.40 1.73
C PHE A 286 8.31 -17.89 2.08
N ILE A 287 7.35 -18.36 2.89
CA ILE A 287 7.28 -19.77 3.31
C ILE A 287 7.01 -20.68 2.11
N VAL A 288 6.01 -20.33 1.28
CA VAL A 288 5.64 -21.13 0.11
C VAL A 288 6.78 -21.19 -0.89
N HIS A 289 7.46 -20.06 -1.12
CA HIS A 289 8.65 -20.00 -1.96
C HIS A 289 9.75 -20.93 -1.46
N ALA A 290 10.12 -20.83 -0.18
CA ALA A 290 11.12 -21.69 0.45
C ALA A 290 10.76 -23.18 0.32
N ARG A 291 9.51 -23.53 0.61
CA ARG A 291 9.01 -24.91 0.50
C ARG A 291 9.07 -25.48 -0.91
N ILE A 292 8.72 -24.69 -1.92
CA ILE A 292 8.67 -25.16 -3.32
C ILE A 292 10.06 -25.25 -3.94
N THR A 293 10.94 -24.31 -3.62
CA THR A 293 12.29 -24.24 -4.18
C THR A 293 13.33 -25.00 -3.37
N GLY A 294 13.01 -25.39 -2.13
CA GLY A 294 13.91 -26.08 -1.21
C GLY A 294 15.03 -25.18 -0.66
N VAL A 295 14.86 -23.85 -0.72
CA VAL A 295 15.80 -22.88 -0.15
C VAL A 295 15.41 -22.53 1.28
N GLU A 296 16.37 -22.01 2.04
CA GLU A 296 16.10 -21.51 3.40
C GLU A 296 15.13 -20.32 3.38
N VAL A 297 14.27 -20.26 4.40
CA VAL A 297 13.32 -19.15 4.57
C VAL A 297 14.11 -17.85 4.86
N PRO A 298 13.83 -16.74 4.15
CA PRO A 298 14.51 -15.48 4.40
C PRO A 298 14.26 -14.95 5.82
N LYS A 299 15.30 -14.45 6.49
CA LYS A 299 15.23 -13.84 7.84
C LYS A 299 14.24 -12.67 7.95
N ASN A 300 13.88 -12.06 6.83
CA ASN A 300 12.86 -11.02 6.77
C ASN A 300 11.49 -11.50 7.30
N ILE A 301 11.22 -12.80 7.27
CA ILE A 301 10.01 -13.38 7.87
C ILE A 301 9.94 -13.13 9.38
N ASP A 302 11.07 -13.15 10.10
CA ASP A 302 11.10 -12.97 11.55
C ASP A 302 10.59 -11.57 11.93
N LEU A 303 10.96 -10.57 11.12
CA LEU A 303 10.47 -9.20 11.30
C LEU A 303 8.97 -9.10 11.03
N ILE A 304 8.47 -9.79 10.00
CA ILE A 304 7.03 -9.82 9.72
C ILE A 304 6.27 -10.50 10.86
N MET A 305 6.76 -11.64 11.36
CA MET A 305 6.15 -12.35 12.49
C MET A 305 6.20 -11.52 13.77
N TYR A 306 7.31 -10.83 14.03
CA TYR A 306 7.40 -9.85 15.11
C TYR A 306 6.38 -8.73 14.96
N SER A 307 6.27 -8.15 13.76
CA SER A 307 5.32 -7.08 13.46
C SER A 307 3.87 -7.53 13.68
N LEU A 308 3.52 -8.74 13.24
CA LEU A 308 2.21 -9.36 13.51
C LEU A 308 1.99 -9.59 15.02
N ARG A 309 3.03 -9.91 15.79
CA ARG A 309 2.94 -10.04 17.25
C ARG A 309 2.64 -8.69 17.93
N VAL A 310 3.27 -7.61 17.46
CA VAL A 310 3.04 -6.25 17.96
C VAL A 310 1.63 -5.76 17.60
N CYS A 311 1.23 -5.83 16.32
CA CYS A 311 -0.15 -5.56 15.92
C CYS A 311 -1.17 -6.47 16.65
N GLY A 312 -0.72 -7.67 17.01
CA GLY A 312 -1.47 -8.66 17.77
C GLY A 312 -1.75 -8.27 19.22
N GLN A 313 -1.15 -7.22 19.78
CA GLN A 313 -1.55 -6.71 21.10
C GLN A 313 -2.96 -6.11 21.03
N ARG A 314 -3.21 -5.30 20.01
CA ARG A 314 -4.49 -4.62 19.78
C ARG A 314 -5.49 -5.47 18.99
N TRP A 315 -5.04 -6.18 17.95
CA TRP A 315 -5.92 -6.83 16.97
C TRP A 315 -5.89 -8.37 17.06
N ASN A 316 -7.04 -8.97 17.36
CA ASN A 316 -7.21 -10.44 17.37
C ASN A 316 -6.85 -11.12 16.03
N LEU A 317 -7.07 -10.42 14.91
CA LEU A 317 -6.78 -10.94 13.58
C LEU A 317 -5.29 -11.24 13.40
N ALA A 318 -4.42 -10.33 13.85
CA ALA A 318 -2.98 -10.50 13.74
C ALA A 318 -2.48 -11.70 14.57
N ARG A 319 -3.06 -11.93 15.76
CA ARG A 319 -2.75 -13.14 16.57
C ARG A 319 -3.07 -14.43 15.84
N LYS A 320 -4.22 -14.50 15.16
CA LYS A 320 -4.63 -15.67 14.37
C LYS A 320 -3.68 -15.92 13.20
N PHE A 321 -3.32 -14.87 12.46
CA PHE A 321 -2.40 -14.99 11.33
C PHE A 321 -0.97 -15.33 11.76
N LEU A 322 -0.50 -14.75 12.87
CA LEU A 322 0.79 -15.12 13.46
C LEU A 322 0.84 -16.61 13.81
N PHE A 323 -0.20 -17.13 14.47
CA PHE A 323 -0.29 -18.55 14.82
C PHE A 323 -0.19 -19.45 13.59
N ILE A 324 -0.94 -19.13 12.53
CA ILE A 324 -0.90 -19.87 11.27
C ILE A 324 0.49 -19.82 10.64
N CYS A 325 1.13 -18.65 10.59
CA CYS A 325 2.47 -18.51 10.04
C CYS A 325 3.52 -19.26 10.85
N SER A 326 3.43 -19.30 12.19
CA SER A 326 4.37 -20.07 13.00
C SER A 326 4.28 -21.57 12.72
N GLU A 327 3.06 -22.11 12.62
CA GLU A 327 2.88 -23.53 12.27
C GLU A 327 3.47 -23.85 10.89
N ASP A 328 3.26 -22.96 9.91
CA ASP A 328 3.81 -23.13 8.56
C ASP A 328 5.34 -23.08 8.53
N VAL A 329 5.99 -22.22 9.34
CA VAL A 329 7.45 -22.13 9.43
C VAL A 329 8.05 -23.38 10.06
N ASP A 330 7.42 -23.90 11.12
CA ASP A 330 7.85 -25.13 11.79
C ASP A 330 7.77 -26.36 10.86
N ILE A 331 6.86 -26.35 9.88
CA ILE A 331 6.73 -27.43 8.86
C ILE A 331 7.86 -27.38 7.82
N VAL A 332 8.44 -26.20 7.57
CA VAL A 332 9.43 -25.98 6.49
C VAL A 332 10.88 -26.00 7.01
N SER A 333 11.07 -25.82 8.32
CA SER A 333 12.38 -25.83 9.01
C SER A 333 12.91 -27.24 9.28
#